data_AF-A0AAD3R278-F1
#
_entry.id   AF-A0AAD3R278-F1
#
_cell.length_a   1.000
_cell.length_b   1.000
_cell.length_c   1.000
_cell.angle_alpha   90.00
_cell.angle_beta   90.00
_cell.angle_gamma   90.00
#
_symmetry.space_group_name_H-M   'P 1'
#
loop_
_entity.id
_entity.type
_entity.pdbx_description
1 polymer ?
#
loop_
_entity_poly.entity_id
_entity_poly.type
_entity_poly.pdbx_seq_one_letter_code
_entity_poly.pdbx_strand_id
1 'polypeptide(L)' 'MQPDQIREHLRKFTRLPHLAGTEQNLKYAEQIMKEWQEFGLDSVEMVPYDVLLSYPNKSQPNYISIVDQLGNE' A
#
# COMPACT_ATOMS: atom_id res chain seq x y z
N MET A 1 7.62 23.46 10.65
CA MET A 1 7.93 22.02 10.47
C MET A 1 8.52 21.50 11.77
N GLN A 2 7.91 20.50 12.41
CA GLN A 2 8.37 19.92 13.68
C GLN A 2 8.79 18.46 13.47
N PRO A 3 10.03 18.06 13.80
CA PRO A 3 10.51 16.69 13.58
C PRO A 3 9.64 15.62 14.26
N ASP A 4 9.09 15.91 15.44
CA ASP A 4 8.22 14.97 16.16
C ASP A 4 6.91 14.69 15.41
N GLN A 5 6.35 15.68 14.71
CA GLN A 5 5.17 15.47 13.87
C GLN A 5 5.50 14.54 12.70
N ILE A 6 6.66 14.72 12.07
CA ILE A 6 7.13 13.86 10.97
C ILE A 6 7.30 12.41 11.46
N ARG A 7 7.89 12.23 12.65
CA ARG A 7 8.03 10.92 13.30
C ARG A 7 6.69 10.25 13.52
N GLU A 8 5.69 10.97 14.02
CA GLU A 8 4.36 10.41 14.28
C GLU A 8 3.62 10.06 12.97
N HIS A 9 3.71 10.90 11.93
CA HIS A 9 3.16 10.57 10.60
C HIS A 9 3.81 9.32 10.02
N LEU A 10 5.14 9.21 10.08
CA LEU A 10 5.85 8.01 9.63
C LEU A 10 5.36 6.78 10.38
N ARG A 11 5.31 6.83 11.71
CA ARG A 11 4.84 5.72 12.56
C ARG A 11 3.41 5.30 12.23
N LYS A 12 2.55 6.25 11.90
CA LYS A 12 1.14 6.01 11.53
C LYS A 12 1.02 5.27 10.20
N PHE A 13 1.73 5.73 9.17
CA PHE A 13 1.60 5.19 7.81
C PHE A 13 2.41 3.91 7.57
N THR A 14 3.43 3.60 8.38
CA THR A 14 4.19 2.34 8.26
C THR A 14 3.64 1.20 9.13
N ARG A 15 2.48 1.38 9.77
CA ARG A 15 1.96 0.42 10.75
C ARG A 15 1.33 -0.82 10.11
N LEU A 16 0.80 -0.69 8.90
CA LEU A 16 0.19 -1.78 8.14
C LEU A 16 0.66 -1.74 6.68
N PRO A 17 0.81 -2.89 6.00
CA PRO A 17 1.09 -2.90 4.56
C PRO A 17 -0.01 -2.18 3.78
N HIS A 18 0.38 -1.32 2.84
CA HIS A 18 -0.54 -0.49 2.06
C HIS A 18 -0.18 -0.57 0.56
N LEU A 19 -0.12 -1.80 0.04
CA LEU A 19 0.13 -2.05 -1.37
C LEU A 19 -0.94 -1.36 -2.24
N ALA A 20 -0.54 -0.83 -3.39
CA ALA A 20 -1.48 -0.23 -4.34
C ALA A 20 -2.65 -1.17 -4.64
N GLY A 21 -3.86 -0.63 -4.81
CA GLY A 21 -5.08 -1.42 -5.07
C GLY A 21 -5.62 -2.26 -3.90
N THR A 22 -5.04 -2.15 -2.69
CA THR A 22 -5.55 -2.82 -1.48
C THR A 22 -6.43 -1.91 -0.62
N GLU A 23 -7.32 -2.51 0.18
CA GLU A 23 -8.22 -1.81 1.10
C GLU A 23 -7.45 -0.90 2.09
N GLN A 24 -6.30 -1.34 2.60
CA GLN A 24 -5.52 -0.55 3.53
C GLN A 24 -4.93 0.72 2.88
N ASN A 25 -4.54 0.64 1.61
CA ASN A 25 -4.06 1.80 0.87
C ASN A 25 -5.19 2.82 0.63
N LEU A 26 -6.42 2.36 0.38
CA LEU A 26 -7.59 3.23 0.29
C LEU A 26 -7.86 3.97 1.62
N LYS A 27 -7.84 3.26 2.75
CA LYS A 27 -8.01 3.87 4.09
C LYS A 27 -6.99 4.97 4.35
N TYR A 28 -5.73 4.79 3.95
CA TYR A 28 -4.72 5.83 4.11
C TYR A 28 -4.92 7.00 3.14
N ALA A 29 -5.39 6.77 1.90
CA ALA A 29 -5.75 7.84 0.98
C ALA A 29 -6.89 8.72 1.55
N GLU A 30 -7.95 8.10 2.08
CA GLU A 30 -9.06 8.79 2.75
C GLU A 30 -8.59 9.59 3.97
N GLN A 31 -7.67 9.01 4.75
CA GLN A 31 -7.09 9.68 5.91
C GLN A 31 -6.25 10.91 5.52
N ILE A 32 -5.43 10.81 4.46
CA ILE A 32 -4.65 11.93 3.94
C ILE A 32 -5.57 13.03 3.42
N MET A 33 -6.60 12.66 2.65
CA MET A 33 -7.62 13.60 2.17
C MET A 33 -8.22 14.39 3.33
N LYS A 34 -8.62 13.71 4.40
CA LYS A 34 -9.18 14.34 5.60
C LYS A 34 -8.16 15.25 6.30
N GLU A 35 -6.93 14.76 6.54
CA GLU A 35 -5.87 15.56 7.18
C GLU A 35 -5.56 16.84 6.39
N TRP A 36 -5.51 16.75 5.06
CA TRP A 36 -5.26 17.91 4.20
C TRP A 36 -6.40 18.93 4.22
N GLN A 37 -7.65 18.48 4.28
CA GLN A 37 -8.80 19.38 4.48
C GLN A 37 -8.71 20.08 5.85
N GLU A 38 -8.36 19.34 6.90
CA GLU A 38 -8.19 19.89 8.26
C GLU A 38 -7.01 20.87 8.35
N PHE A 39 -5.96 20.68 7.55
CA PHE A 39 -4.83 21.61 7.46
C PHE A 39 -5.17 22.90 6.70
N GLY A 40 -6.33 22.98 6.06
CA GLY A 40 -6.84 24.20 5.42
C GLY A 40 -6.46 24.35 3.95
N LEU A 41 -6.26 23.26 3.21
CA LEU A 41 -6.21 23.33 1.75
C LEU A 41 -7.60 23.69 1.18
N ASP A 42 -7.63 24.56 0.16
CA ASP A 42 -8.88 25.04 -0.45
C ASP A 42 -9.68 23.91 -1.12
N SER A 43 -9.00 22.96 -1.74
CA SER A 43 -9.60 21.76 -2.34
C SER A 43 -8.73 20.53 -2.13
N VAL A 44 -9.38 19.40 -1.89
CA VAL A 44 -8.76 18.08 -1.76
C VAL A 44 -9.69 17.05 -2.36
N GLU A 45 -9.18 16.26 -3.30
CA GLU A 45 -9.98 15.32 -4.10
C GLU A 45 -9.27 13.95 -4.18
N MET A 46 -10.06 12.88 -4.25
CA MET A 46 -9.58 11.56 -4.64
C MET A 46 -9.88 11.33 -6.13
N VAL A 47 -8.85 11.02 -6.91
CA VAL A 47 -8.97 10.81 -8.37
C VAL A 47 -8.63 9.34 -8.68
N PRO A 48 -9.63 8.45 -8.81
CA PRO A 48 -9.39 7.03 -9.08
C PRO A 48 -9.17 6.73 -10.56
N TYR A 49 -8.42 5.66 -10.84
CA TYR A 49 -8.22 5.10 -12.17
C TYR A 49 -8.24 3.57 -12.12
N ASP A 50 -8.87 2.96 -13.12
CA ASP A 50 -8.82 1.52 -13.34
C ASP A 50 -7.56 1.17 -14.14
N VAL A 51 -6.56 0.64 -13.44
CA VAL A 51 -5.26 0.27 -14.02
C VAL A 51 -4.99 -1.22 -13.84
N LEU A 52 -4.23 -1.81 -14.78
CA LEU A 52 -3.81 -3.19 -14.67
C LEU A 52 -2.73 -3.32 -13.57
N LEU A 53 -3.06 -4.02 -12.49
CA LEU A 53 -2.13 -4.38 -11.42
C LEU A 53 -1.82 -5.89 -11.45
N SER A 54 -0.78 -6.31 -10.73
CA SER A 54 -0.35 -7.72 -10.65
C SER A 54 -0.09 -8.12 -9.20
N TYR A 55 -0.61 -9.28 -8.81
CA TYR A 55 -0.41 -9.87 -7.47
C TYR A 55 -0.13 -11.37 -7.58
N PRO A 56 0.62 -11.96 -6.65
CA PRO A 56 0.77 -13.41 -6.56
C PRO A 56 -0.56 -14.11 -6.26
N ASN A 57 -0.70 -15.34 -6.73
CA ASN A 57 -1.82 -16.20 -6.35
C ASN A 57 -1.63 -16.71 -4.91
N LYS A 58 -2.57 -16.39 -4.01
CA LYS A 58 -2.49 -16.77 -2.59
C LYS A 58 -2.61 -18.29 -2.37
N SER A 59 -3.33 -18.99 -3.26
CA SER A 59 -3.53 -20.44 -3.17
C SER A 59 -2.44 -21.25 -3.89
N GLN A 60 -1.64 -20.59 -4.73
CA GLN A 60 -0.49 -21.18 -5.43
C GLN A 60 0.71 -20.23 -5.31
N PRO A 61 1.42 -20.24 -4.17
CA PRO A 61 2.58 -19.40 -3.95
C PRO A 61 3.71 -19.74 -4.93
N ASN A 62 4.45 -18.72 -5.34
CA ASN A 62 5.63 -18.90 -6.18
C ASN A 62 6.76 -19.56 -5.35
N TYR A 63 7.46 -20.52 -5.93
CA TYR A 63 8.67 -21.13 -5.37
C TYR A 63 9.66 -21.46 -6.49
N ILE A 64 10.89 -21.79 -6.11
CA ILE A 64 11.95 -22.29 -6.99
C ILE A 64 12.45 -23.60 -6.38
N SER A 65 12.62 -24.62 -7.20
CA SER A 65 13.22 -25.91 -6.83
C SER A 65 14.35 -26.28 -7.79
N ILE A 66 15.27 -27.13 -7.33
CA ILE A 66 16.23 -27.82 -8.18
C ILE A 66 15.66 -29.21 -8.41
N VAL A 67 15.68 -29.68 -9.65
CA VAL A 67 15.19 -31.02 -10.00
C VAL A 67 16.29 -31.87 -10.63
N ASP A 68 16.22 -33.18 -10.43
CA ASP A 68 17.04 -34.15 -11.14
C ASP A 68 16.61 -34.30 -12.61
N GLN A 69 17.29 -35.16 -13.38
CA GLN A 69 16.96 -35.41 -14.79
C GLN A 69 15.58 -36.07 -15.00
N LEU A 70 14.98 -36.62 -13.95
CA LEU A 70 13.67 -37.26 -13.95
C LEU A 70 12.55 -36.29 -13.51
N GLY A 71 12.90 -35.06 -13.12
CA GLY A 71 11.95 -34.06 -12.65
C GLY A 71 11.56 -34.21 -11.18
N ASN A 72 12.32 -34.99 -10.40
CA ASN A 72 12.14 -35.06 -8.94
C ASN A 72 12.86 -33.89 -8.28
N GLU A 73 12.18 -33.23 -7.36
CA GLU A 73 12.73 -32.17 -6.50
C GLU A 73 13.64 -32.71 -5.39
#